data_AF-A0A401T2P5-F1
#
_entry.id   AF-A0A401T2P5-F1
#
_cell.length_a   1.000
_cell.length_b   1.000
_cell.length_c   1.000
_cell.angle_alpha   90.00
_cell.angle_beta   90.00
_cell.angle_gamma   90.00
#
_symmetry.space_group_name_H-M   'P 1'
#
loop_
_entity.id
_entity.type
_entity.pdbx_description
1 polymer ?
#
loop_
_entity_poly.entity_id
_entity_poly.type
_entity_poly.pdbx_seq_one_letter_code
_entity_poly.pdbx_strand_id
1 'polypeptide(L)'
;MLCPPPSIENIHAAIEHLTDALPDELQPLLDWFEDNYVGRRLRRGNVRRPPLFPVGTWNLYERTLNNEDKTDNNAEAAHRR
;
A
#
# COMPACT_ATOMS: atom_id res chain seq x y z
N MET A 1 -14.54 14.89 9.16
CA MET A 1 -13.53 14.91 8.09
C MET A 1 -13.27 13.46 7.72
N LEU A 2 -14.05 12.91 6.78
CA LEU A 2 -13.93 11.51 6.39
C LEU A 2 -12.75 11.42 5.42
N CYS A 3 -11.72 10.67 5.80
CA CYS A 3 -10.64 10.33 4.90
C CYS A 3 -11.27 9.58 3.71
N PRO A 4 -11.11 10.03 2.46
CA PRO A 4 -11.67 9.30 1.33
C PRO A 4 -11.11 7.87 1.32
N PRO A 5 -11.89 6.87 0.88
CA PRO A 5 -11.39 5.51 0.77
C PRO A 5 -10.08 5.55 -0.03
N PRO A 6 -9.03 4.81 0.36
CA PRO A 6 -7.80 4.75 -0.41
C PRO A 6 -8.13 4.11 -1.75
N SER A 7 -8.46 4.94 -2.73
CA SER A 7 -8.52 4.55 -4.12
C SER A 7 -7.13 4.09 -4.50
N ILE A 8 -7.03 3.02 -5.28
CA ILE A 8 -5.73 2.51 -5.78
C ILE A 8 -4.93 3.63 -6.47
N GLU A 9 -5.61 4.63 -7.04
CA GLU A 9 -4.98 5.84 -7.59
C GLU A 9 -4.18 6.64 -6.55
N ASN A 10 -4.63 6.74 -5.30
CA ASN A 10 -3.91 7.42 -4.24
C ASN A 10 -2.63 6.67 -3.83
N ILE A 11 -2.59 5.35 -3.99
CA ILE A 11 -1.41 4.54 -3.63
C ILE A 11 -0.23 4.89 -4.54
N HIS A 12 -0.44 5.05 -5.85
CA HIS A 12 0.64 5.41 -6.76
C HIS A 12 1.20 6.80 -6.46
N ALA A 13 0.34 7.79 -6.21
CA ALA A 13 0.78 9.13 -5.84
C ALA A 13 1.57 9.12 -4.52
N ALA A 14 1.11 8.36 -3.53
CA ALA A 14 1.81 8.21 -2.25
C ALA A 14 3.20 7.56 -2.42
N ILE A 15 3.35 6.58 -3.30
CA ILE A 15 4.63 5.93 -3.57
C ILE A 15 5.60 6.90 -4.24
N GLU A 16 5.16 7.70 -5.21
CA GLU A 16 6.03 8.70 -5.86
C GLU A 16 6.51 9.73 -4.82
N HIS A 17 5.64 10.18 -3.91
CA HIS A 17 6.04 11.04 -2.80
C HIS A 17 7.04 10.40 -1.83
N LEU A 18 6.92 9.08 -1.58
CA LEU A 18 7.88 8.35 -0.76
C LEU A 18 9.24 8.21 -1.45
N THR A 19 9.27 7.98 -2.75
CA THR A 19 10.52 7.92 -3.52
C THR A 19 11.31 9.22 -3.40
N ASP A 20 10.63 10.37 -3.44
CA ASP A 20 11.30 11.68 -3.32
C ASP A 20 11.75 12.00 -1.89
N ALA A 21 11.11 11.41 -0.87
CA ALA A 21 11.34 11.72 0.54
C ALA A 21 12.29 10.74 1.24
N LEU A 22 12.42 9.52 0.73
CA LEU A 22 13.23 8.48 1.37
C LEU A 22 14.72 8.65 1.03
N PRO A 23 15.60 8.37 1.99
CA PRO A 23 17.03 8.31 1.73
C PRO A 23 17.38 7.13 0.80
N ASP A 24 18.43 7.29 0.00
CA ASP A 24 18.85 6.33 -1.03
C ASP A 24 19.12 4.92 -0.46
N GLU A 25 19.56 4.82 0.80
CA GLU A 25 19.80 3.54 1.48
C GLU A 25 18.54 2.69 1.64
N LEU A 26 17.35 3.31 1.62
CA LEU A 26 16.05 2.63 1.70
C LEU A 26 15.46 2.33 0.33
N GLN A 27 16.09 2.77 -0.76
CA GLN A 27 15.62 2.49 -2.11
C GLN A 27 15.45 0.99 -2.38
N PRO A 28 16.35 0.06 -1.95
CA PRO A 28 16.13 -1.37 -2.13
C PRO A 28 14.87 -1.91 -1.45
N LEU A 29 14.48 -1.32 -0.31
CA LEU A 29 13.27 -1.69 0.41
C LEU A 29 12.02 -1.20 -0.32
N LEU A 30 12.04 0.04 -0.82
CA LEU A 30 10.96 0.61 -1.60
C LEU A 30 10.75 -0.19 -2.90
N ASP A 31 11.85 -0.52 -3.56
CA ASP A 31 11.90 -1.36 -4.75
C ASP A 31 11.27 -2.74 -4.51
N TRP A 32 11.59 -3.38 -3.37
CA TRP A 32 10.98 -4.65 -2.98
C TRP A 32 9.48 -4.48 -2.72
N PHE A 33 9.09 -3.41 -2.03
CA PHE A 33 7.69 -3.15 -1.73
C PHE A 33 6.86 -2.96 -3.00
N GLU A 34 7.35 -2.15 -3.95
CA GLU A 34 6.70 -1.94 -5.24
C GLU A 34 6.55 -3.25 -6.02
N ASP A 35 7.57 -4.12 -6.07
CA ASP A 35 7.47 -5.40 -6.79
C ASP A 35 6.43 -6.35 -6.17
N ASN A 36 6.27 -6.30 -4.85
CA ASN A 36 5.39 -7.23 -4.14
C ASN A 36 3.95 -6.76 -4.09
N TYR A 37 3.70 -5.45 -3.94
CA TYR A 37 2.39 -4.95 -3.52
C TYR A 37 1.76 -3.99 -4.53
N VAL A 38 2.54 -3.09 -5.13
CA VAL A 38 1.97 -1.96 -5.91
C VAL A 38 2.12 -2.16 -7.42
N GLY A 39 3.22 -2.76 -7.84
CA GLY A 39 3.65 -2.87 -9.22
C GLY A 39 4.67 -1.80 -9.58
N ARG A 40 5.91 -2.22 -9.82
CA ARG A 40 7.01 -1.31 -10.16
C ARG A 40 6.79 -0.63 -11.50
N ARG A 41 6.99 0.69 -11.54
CA ARG A 41 6.94 1.48 -12.77
C ARG A 41 8.13 1.16 -13.67
N LEU A 42 7.86 0.83 -14.92
CA LEU A 42 8.94 0.63 -15.90
C LEU A 42 9.51 1.99 -16.31
N ARG A 43 10.83 2.13 -16.22
CA ARG A 43 11.57 3.36 -16.55
C ARG A 43 11.38 3.82 -18.01
N ARG A 44 10.88 2.94 -18.88
CA ARG A 44 10.49 3.24 -20.27
C ARG A 44 9.00 2.93 -20.47
N GLY A 45 8.17 3.96 -20.34
CA GLY A 45 6.73 3.91 -20.58
C GLY A 45 5.90 4.14 -19.32
N ASN A 46 4.60 4.39 -19.48
CA ASN A 46 3.68 4.58 -18.36
C ASN A 46 3.08 3.25 -17.86
N VAL A 47 3.80 2.15 -18.05
CA VAL A 47 3.35 0.79 -17.76
C VAL A 47 3.97 0.32 -16.45
N ARG A 48 3.15 -0.20 -15.54
CA ARG A 48 3.59 -0.85 -14.29
C ARG A 48 3.61 -2.36 -14.50
N ARG A 49 4.63 -3.03 -13.96
CA ARG A 49 4.60 -4.50 -13.84
C ARG A 49 3.53 -4.90 -12.84
N PRO A 50 2.79 -6.00 -13.07
CA PRO A 50 1.85 -6.50 -12.08
C PRO A 50 2.60 -6.90 -10.79
N PRO A 51 2.10 -6.52 -9.60
CA PRO A 51 2.68 -6.95 -8.34
C PRO A 51 2.48 -8.45 -8.09
N LEU A 52 3.33 -9.03 -7.24
CA LEU A 52 3.18 -10.43 -6.79
C LEU A 52 1.90 -10.66 -6.00
N PHE A 53 1.49 -9.68 -5.21
CA PHE A 53 0.29 -9.68 -4.38
C PHE A 53 -0.57 -8.47 -4.76
N PRO A 54 -1.44 -8.60 -5.78
CA PRO A 54 -2.33 -7.52 -6.21
C PRO A 54 -3.20 -7.01 -5.08
N VAL A 55 -3.54 -5.72 -5.09
CA VAL A 55 -4.37 -5.10 -4.05
C VAL A 55 -5.64 -5.91 -3.75
N GLY A 56 -6.27 -6.53 -4.75
CA GLY A 56 -7.44 -7.39 -4.59
C GLY A 56 -7.25 -8.62 -3.69
N THR A 57 -6.01 -9.02 -3.39
CA THR A 57 -5.70 -10.16 -2.51
C THR A 57 -5.35 -9.74 -1.08
N TRP A 58 -5.33 -8.43 -0.80
CA TRP A 58 -4.97 -7.94 0.53
C TRP A 58 -6.12 -8.18 1.50
N ASN A 59 -5.84 -8.67 2.70
CA ASN A 59 -6.84 -8.80 3.76
C ASN A 59 -7.53 -7.46 4.11
N LEU A 60 -6.90 -6.35 3.75
CA LEU A 60 -7.42 -5.00 3.92
C LEU A 60 -8.33 -4.55 2.75
N TYR A 61 -8.28 -5.21 1.60
CA TYR A 61 -9.02 -4.83 0.40
C TYR A 61 -10.54 -4.88 0.61
N GLU A 62 -11.06 -6.01 1.06
CA GLU A 62 -12.50 -6.17 1.34
C GLU A 62 -12.95 -5.18 2.42
N ARG A 63 -12.17 -5.01 3.49
CA ARG A 63 -12.46 -4.06 4.58
C ARG A 63 -12.47 -2.61 4.11
N THR A 64 -11.55 -2.26 3.20
CA THR A 64 -11.45 -0.93 2.59
C THR A 64 -12.64 -0.65 1.68
N LEU A 65 -13.04 -1.63 0.85
CA LEU A 65 -14.20 -1.52 -0.02
C LEU A 65 -15.51 -1.43 0.78
N ASN A 66 -15.59 -2.18 1.89
CA ASN A 66 -16.77 -2.23 2.75
C ASN A 66 -16.83 -1.11 3.78
N ASN A 67 -15.81 -0.23 3.83
CA ASN A 67 -15.67 0.84 4.82
C ASN A 67 -15.85 0.33 6.27
N GLU A 68 -15.36 -0.89 6.54
CA GLU A 68 -15.42 -1.50 7.86
C GLU A 68 -14.37 -0.84 8.76
N ASP A 69 -14.78 -0.51 9.99
CA ASP A 69 -13.88 0.07 10.98
C ASP A 69 -12.67 -0.83 11.18
N LYS A 70 -11.47 -0.21 11.18
CA LYS A 70 -10.25 -0.88 11.61
C LYS A 70 -10.54 -1.47 12.98
N THR A 71 -10.41 -2.79 13.13
CA THR A 71 -10.40 -3.39 14.46
C THR A 71 -9.33 -2.69 15.26
N ASP A 72 -9.79 -1.86 16.20
CA ASP A 72 -8.98 -1.09 17.10
C ASP A 72 -7.91 -2.03 17.66
N ASN A 73 -6.65 -1.66 17.48
CA ASN A 73 -5.48 -2.38 17.99
C ASN A 73 -5.59 -2.62 19.53
N ASN A 74 -6.51 -1.92 20.21
CA ASN A 74 -6.94 -2.24 21.58
C ASN A 74 -7.60 -3.63 21.76
N ALA A 75 -8.39 -4.12 20.78
CA ALA A 75 -9.06 -5.42 20.88
C ALA A 75 -8.07 -6.59 20.71
N GLU A 76 -7.07 -6.46 19.84
CA GLU A 76 -5.98 -7.45 19.72
C GLU A 76 -5.02 -7.40 20.91
N ALA A 77 -4.78 -6.21 21.49
CA ALA A 77 -3.98 -6.06 22.71
C ALA A 77 -4.66 -6.68 23.95
N ALA A 78 -6.00 -6.67 24.02
CA ALA A 78 -6.75 -7.31 25.10
C ALA A 78 -6.71 -8.85 25.06
N HIS A 79 -6.41 -9.44 23.89
CA HIS A 79 -6.30 -10.90 23.69
C HIS A 79 -4.91 -11.47 24.03
N ARG A 80 -4.02 -10.67 24.65
CA ARG A 80 -2.77 -11.15 25.29
C ARG A 80 -2.90 -11.29 26.80
N ARG A 81 -3.96 -11.92 27.29
CA ARG A 81 -4.09 -12.35 28.69
C ARG A 81 -4.34 -13.83 28.79
#